data_AF-A0A8I6YF01-F1
#
_entry.id   AF-A0A8I6YF01-F1
#
_cell.length_a   1.000
_cell.length_b   1.000
_cell.length_c   1.000
_cell.angle_alpha   90.00
_cell.angle_beta   90.00
_cell.angle_gamma   90.00
#
_symmetry.space_group_name_H-M   'P 1'
#
loop_
_entity.id
_entity.type
_entity.pdbx_description
1 polymer ?
#
loop_
_entity_poly.entity_id
_entity_poly.type
_entity_poly.pdbx_seq_one_letter_code
_entity_poly.pdbx_strand_id
1 'polypeptide(L)'
;MSLPCSDQSIRPRKMPSASFPRGLKAVRCWCGDVCKVKEVTDFSDWLGMKFFMCVNYESDLPESISAYIRPPSPPPLCMYYCWIDTEMPDWAVTEIRERGRRAWASLDLEERREKAEAEEKAEQKK
;
A
#
# COMPACT_ATOMS: atom_id res chain seq x y z
N MET A 1 1.32 17.43 10.86
CA MET A 1 0.85 18.01 9.59
C MET A 1 -0.11 17.00 8.96
N SER A 2 -1.34 17.40 8.62
CA SER A 2 -2.29 16.50 7.96
C SER A 2 -1.87 16.27 6.52
N LEU A 3 -1.72 15.01 6.10
CA LEU A 3 -1.43 14.67 4.71
C LEU A 3 -2.55 15.21 3.81
N PRO A 4 -2.22 15.78 2.63
CA PRO A 4 -3.23 16.30 1.72
C PRO A 4 -4.13 15.16 1.23
N CYS A 5 -5.44 15.36 1.29
CA CYS A 5 -6.38 14.44 0.65
C CYS A 5 -6.15 14.46 -0.88
N SER A 6 -6.24 13.30 -1.52
CA SER A 6 -6.10 13.11 -2.97
C SER A 6 -4.75 13.49 -3.56
N ASP A 7 -3.65 13.17 -2.86
CA ASP A 7 -2.32 13.32 -3.41
C ASP A 7 -2.10 12.38 -4.62
N GLN A 8 -1.89 12.92 -5.81
CA GLN A 8 -1.74 12.10 -7.01
C GLN A 8 -0.43 11.29 -7.04
N SER A 9 0.54 11.61 -6.19
CA SER A 9 1.82 10.90 -6.12
C SER A 9 1.69 9.48 -5.53
N ILE A 10 0.71 9.29 -4.64
CA ILE A 10 0.44 8.01 -3.97
C ILE A 10 -0.95 7.54 -4.37
N ARG A 11 -1.19 7.30 -5.67
CA ARG A 11 -2.47 6.70 -6.11
C ARG A 11 -2.61 5.30 -5.50
N PRO A 12 -3.54 5.08 -4.56
CA PRO A 12 -3.70 3.76 -3.96
C PRO A 12 -4.27 2.82 -5.01
N ARG A 13 -3.69 1.61 -5.11
CA ARG A 13 -4.22 0.53 -5.94
C ARG A 13 -5.38 -0.17 -5.21
N LYS A 14 -5.89 -1.26 -5.79
CA LYS A 14 -6.94 -2.09 -5.20
C LYS A 14 -6.45 -2.65 -3.86
N MET A 15 -6.93 -2.06 -2.76
CA MET A 15 -6.58 -2.42 -1.38
C MET A 15 -7.75 -3.15 -0.72
N PRO A 16 -7.51 -4.04 0.27
CA PRO A 16 -8.57 -4.67 1.03
C PRO A 16 -9.36 -3.66 1.86
N SER A 17 -10.65 -3.93 2.01
CA SER A 17 -11.52 -3.14 2.89
C SER A 17 -11.16 -3.41 4.35
N ALA A 18 -11.08 -2.36 5.14
CA ALA A 18 -10.70 -2.43 6.54
C ALA A 18 -11.82 -1.96 7.46
N SER A 19 -11.70 -2.31 8.74
CA SER A 19 -12.64 -1.89 9.76
C SER A 19 -12.60 -0.38 9.95
N PHE A 20 -13.79 0.22 10.08
CA PHE A 20 -13.92 1.64 10.35
C PHE A 20 -13.38 1.95 11.76
N PRO A 21 -12.41 2.88 11.90
CA PRO A 21 -11.83 3.20 13.19
C PRO A 21 -12.87 3.87 14.11
N ARG A 22 -12.93 3.41 15.37
CA ARG A 22 -13.90 3.90 16.35
C ARG A 22 -13.61 5.37 16.68
N GLY A 23 -14.65 6.21 16.65
CA GLY A 23 -14.56 7.62 17.04
C GLY A 23 -14.26 8.61 15.90
N LEU A 24 -14.00 8.12 14.68
CA LEU A 24 -13.85 9.00 13.51
C LEU A 24 -15.20 9.23 12.81
N LYS A 25 -15.39 10.42 12.24
CA LYS A 25 -16.55 10.71 11.40
C LYS A 25 -16.27 10.22 10.00
N ALA A 26 -17.20 9.50 9.40
CA ALA A 26 -17.05 9.04 8.04
C ALA A 26 -17.01 10.25 7.10
N VAL A 27 -15.96 10.34 6.29
CA VAL A 27 -15.76 11.46 5.37
C VAL A 27 -16.57 11.22 4.10
N ARG A 28 -17.18 12.29 3.58
CA ARG A 28 -17.85 12.26 2.28
C ARG A 28 -16.88 12.71 1.20
N CYS A 29 -16.88 11.99 0.09
CA CYS A 29 -16.10 12.35 -1.09
C CYS A 29 -16.78 13.49 -1.88
N TRP A 30 -16.17 13.91 -2.99
CA TRP A 30 -16.75 14.90 -3.91
C TRP A 30 -18.08 14.46 -4.54
N CYS A 31 -18.38 13.15 -4.54
CA CYS A 31 -19.67 12.62 -5.00
C CYS A 31 -20.79 12.76 -3.95
N GLY A 32 -20.47 13.14 -2.71
CA GLY A 32 -21.43 13.20 -1.59
C GLY A 32 -21.65 11.87 -0.87
N ASP A 33 -21.18 10.75 -1.43
CA ASP A 33 -21.23 9.43 -0.80
C ASP A 33 -20.19 9.27 0.32
N VAL A 34 -20.51 8.40 1.27
CA VAL A 34 -19.61 8.03 2.37
C VAL A 34 -18.45 7.19 1.83
N CYS A 35 -17.22 7.57 2.17
CA CYS A 35 -16.02 6.85 1.75
C CYS A 35 -15.89 5.49 2.48
N LYS A 36 -15.36 4.50 1.77
CA LYS A 36 -14.91 3.23 2.35
C LYS A 36 -13.58 3.40 3.06
N VAL A 37 -13.32 2.58 4.08
CA VAL A 37 -12.00 2.50 4.71
C VAL A 37 -11.23 1.35 4.08
N LYS A 38 -10.01 1.64 3.67
CA LYS A 38 -9.06 0.69 3.11
C LYS A 38 -7.80 0.67 3.97
N GLU A 39 -7.09 -0.44 3.98
CA GLU A 39 -5.82 -0.60 4.68
C GLU A 39 -4.74 -1.06 3.71
N VAL A 40 -3.54 -0.49 3.85
CA VAL A 40 -2.39 -0.90 3.04
C VAL A 40 -1.82 -2.19 3.60
N THR A 41 -1.97 -3.27 2.84
CA THR A 41 -1.36 -4.57 3.15
C THR A 41 -0.07 -4.82 2.37
N ASP A 42 0.24 -3.94 1.41
CA ASP A 42 1.46 -4.04 0.62
C ASP A 42 2.67 -3.62 1.45
N PHE A 43 3.74 -4.41 1.36
CA PHE A 43 4.99 -4.14 2.05
C PHE A 43 5.66 -2.88 1.48
N SER A 44 5.42 -1.75 2.14
CA SER A 44 5.82 -0.40 1.74
C SER A 44 5.93 0.49 2.97
N ASP A 45 6.38 1.73 2.80
CA ASP A 45 6.45 2.75 3.86
C ASP A 45 5.09 3.16 4.44
N TRP A 46 4.00 2.61 3.90
CA TRP A 46 2.62 2.86 4.33
C TRP A 46 1.95 1.61 4.92
N LEU A 47 2.70 0.52 5.14
CA LEU A 47 2.16 -0.75 5.63
C LEU A 47 1.32 -0.55 6.90
N GLY A 48 0.12 -1.11 6.90
CA GLY A 48 -0.82 -1.04 8.01
C GLY A 48 -1.54 0.30 8.15
N MET A 49 -1.24 1.30 7.32
CA MET A 49 -1.93 2.58 7.35
C MET A 49 -3.31 2.49 6.69
N LYS A 50 -4.27 3.20 7.28
CA LYS A 50 -5.65 3.26 6.83
C LYS A 50 -5.95 4.57 6.14
N PHE A 51 -6.83 4.51 5.16
CA PHE A 51 -7.28 5.67 4.41
C PHE A 51 -8.74 5.52 3.98
N PHE A 52 -9.40 6.66 3.81
CA PHE A 52 -10.70 6.77 3.16
C PHE A 52 -10.52 6.73 1.65
N MET A 53 -11.37 5.98 0.95
CA MET A 53 -11.40 5.89 -0.50
C MET A 53 -12.85 5.99 -1.00
N CYS A 54 -13.06 6.69 -2.11
CA CYS A 54 -14.38 6.72 -2.75
C CYS A 54 -14.84 5.33 -3.21
N VAL A 55 -16.16 5.09 -3.21
CA VAL A 55 -16.77 3.89 -3.76
C VAL A 55 -16.59 3.80 -5.29
N ASN A 56 -16.61 4.95 -5.98
CA ASN A 56 -16.42 5.07 -7.43
C ASN A 56 -14.96 5.38 -7.81
N TYR A 57 -14.00 4.79 -7.09
CA TYR A 57 -12.57 4.97 -7.36
C TYR A 57 -12.11 4.11 -8.54
N GLU A 58 -11.27 4.66 -9.42
CA GLU A 58 -10.80 4.05 -10.68
C GLU A 58 -10.29 2.62 -10.52
N SER A 59 -9.64 2.30 -9.41
CA SER A 59 -9.03 0.98 -9.16
C SER A 59 -9.87 0.00 -8.33
N ASP A 60 -11.03 0.42 -7.79
CA ASP A 60 -11.93 -0.42 -6.96
C ASP A 60 -13.30 -0.65 -7.64
N LEU A 61 -13.42 -0.33 -8.94
CA LEU A 61 -14.62 -0.61 -9.70
C LEU A 61 -14.97 -2.11 -9.62
N PRO A 62 -16.24 -2.47 -9.34
CA PRO A 62 -16.66 -3.85 -9.37
C PRO A 62 -16.36 -4.44 -10.74
N GLU A 63 -15.65 -5.56 -10.76
CA GLU A 63 -15.41 -6.35 -11.97
C GLU A 63 -16.76 -6.66 -12.61
N SER A 64 -16.93 -6.15 -13.83
CA SER A 64 -18.02 -6.41 -14.77
C SER A 64 -19.46 -6.14 -14.29
N ILE A 65 -19.87 -4.88 -14.31
CA ILE A 65 -21.27 -4.58 -14.59
C ILE A 65 -21.53 -4.99 -16.05
N SER A 66 -22.44 -5.94 -16.28
CA SER A 66 -22.91 -6.34 -17.61
C SER A 66 -23.15 -5.11 -18.47
N ALA A 67 -22.71 -5.13 -19.74
CA ALA A 67 -22.86 -4.00 -20.67
C ALA A 67 -24.33 -3.53 -20.80
N TYR A 68 -25.28 -4.40 -20.50
CA TYR A 68 -26.72 -4.14 -20.50
C TYR A 68 -27.25 -3.38 -19.26
N ILE A 69 -26.48 -3.33 -18.17
CA ILE A 69 -26.83 -2.63 -16.91
C ILE A 69 -26.06 -1.30 -16.81
N ARG A 70 -25.03 -1.10 -17.64
CA ARG A 70 -24.20 0.10 -17.62
C ARG A 70 -25.04 1.29 -18.11
N PRO A 71 -25.26 2.34 -17.28
CA PRO A 71 -25.92 3.55 -17.75
C PRO A 71 -25.12 4.18 -18.90
N PRO A 72 -25.79 4.87 -19.85
CA PRO A 72 -25.17 5.40 -21.08
C PRO A 72 -24.04 6.41 -20.82
N SER A 73 -24.00 7.00 -19.62
CA SER A 73 -22.82 7.70 -19.10
C SER A 73 -22.40 7.04 -17.77
N PRO A 74 -21.20 6.44 -17.68
CA PRO A 74 -20.67 6.03 -16.39
C PRO A 74 -20.49 7.29 -15.52
N PRO A 75 -20.85 7.26 -14.23
CA PRO A 75 -20.59 8.39 -13.33
C PRO A 75 -19.09 8.73 -13.35
N PRO A 76 -18.72 10.02 -13.37
CA PRO A 76 -17.32 10.42 -13.42
C PRO A 76 -16.56 9.79 -12.26
N LEU A 77 -15.39 9.20 -12.57
CA LEU A 77 -14.57 8.53 -11.57
C LEU A 77 -14.14 9.54 -10.50
N CYS A 78 -14.29 9.15 -9.24
CA CYS A 78 -13.91 9.99 -8.12
C CYS A 78 -12.56 9.54 -7.60
N MET A 79 -11.54 10.36 -7.81
CA MET A 79 -10.17 10.11 -7.31
C MET A 79 -10.00 10.53 -5.84
N TYR A 80 -11.10 10.65 -5.11
CA TYR A 80 -11.05 11.04 -3.72
C TYR A 80 -10.49 9.91 -2.85
N TYR A 81 -9.40 10.21 -2.16
CA TYR A 81 -8.91 9.40 -1.06
C TYR A 81 -8.28 10.31 -0.01
N CYS A 82 -8.27 9.91 1.25
CA CYS A 82 -7.62 10.69 2.30
C CYS A 82 -7.09 9.80 3.42
N TRP A 83 -5.85 10.04 3.84
CA TRP A 83 -5.23 9.29 4.93
C TRP A 83 -5.96 9.51 6.24
N ILE A 84 -6.19 8.41 6.96
CA ILE A 84 -6.74 8.43 8.31
C ILE A 84 -5.59 8.49 9.30
N ASP A 85 -4.66 7.56 9.14
CA ASP A 85 -3.48 7.47 9.99
C ASP A 85 -2.43 8.47 9.48
N THR A 86 -1.83 9.22 10.39
CA THR A 86 -0.69 10.10 10.08
C THR A 86 0.66 9.42 10.33
N GLU A 87 0.64 8.31 11.06
CA GLU A 87 1.82 7.55 11.47
C GLU A 87 1.56 6.07 11.23
N MET A 88 2.62 5.34 10.85
CA MET A 88 2.55 3.89 10.72
C MET A 88 2.30 3.24 12.10
N PRO A 89 1.49 2.17 12.16
CA PRO A 89 1.32 1.44 13.40
C PRO A 89 2.61 0.69 13.79
N ASP A 90 2.85 0.56 15.09
CA ASP A 90 4.09 -0.03 15.63
C ASP A 90 4.40 -1.42 15.06
N TRP A 91 3.37 -2.26 14.90
CA TRP A 91 3.55 -3.61 14.35
C TRP A 91 4.12 -3.57 12.93
N ALA A 92 3.67 -2.63 12.09
CA ALA A 92 4.15 -2.50 10.72
C ALA A 92 5.60 -1.98 10.69
N VAL A 93 5.93 -1.04 11.58
CA VAL A 93 7.32 -0.58 11.74
C VAL A 93 8.24 -1.72 12.18
N THR A 94 7.80 -2.55 13.12
CA THR A 94 8.57 -3.73 13.56
C THR A 94 8.74 -4.75 12.43
N GLU A 95 7.68 -5.03 11.67
CA GLU A 95 7.72 -5.98 10.57
C GLU A 95 8.69 -5.54 9.46
N ILE A 96 8.64 -4.26 9.07
CA ILE A 96 9.54 -3.70 8.07
C ILE A 96 11.00 -3.82 8.53
N ARG A 97 11.28 -3.46 9.79
CA ARG A 97 12.62 -3.55 10.38
C ARG A 97 13.13 -4.99 10.42
N GLU A 98 12.31 -5.94 10.86
CA GLU A 98 12.71 -7.34 10.95
C GLU A 98 12.96 -7.97 9.58
N ARG A 99 12.06 -7.73 8.63
CA ARG A 99 12.23 -8.23 7.26
C ARG A 99 13.45 -7.63 6.59
N GLY A 100 13.69 -6.33 6.78
CA GLY A 100 14.91 -5.65 6.33
C GLY A 100 16.16 -6.28 6.94
N ARG A 101 16.19 -6.53 8.25
CA ARG A 101 17.32 -7.19 8.92
C ARG A 101 17.62 -8.57 8.34
N ARG A 102 16.59 -9.39 8.08
CA ARG A 102 16.75 -10.73 7.49
C ARG A 102 17.31 -10.65 6.07
N ALA A 103 16.81 -9.71 5.25
CA ALA A 103 17.31 -9.51 3.90
C ALA A 103 18.80 -9.12 3.89
N TRP A 104 19.20 -8.17 4.74
CA TRP A 104 20.61 -7.77 4.86
C TRP A 104 21.50 -8.92 5.34
N ALA A 105 21.06 -9.69 6.33
CA ALA A 105 21.82 -10.84 6.82
C ALA A 105 22.02 -11.92 5.73
N SER A 106 21.03 -12.12 4.85
CA SER A 106 21.15 -13.05 3.72
C SER A 106 22.19 -12.57 2.70
N LEU A 107 22.15 -11.28 2.35
CA LEU A 107 23.10 -10.69 1.40
C LEU A 107 24.52 -10.70 1.94
N ASP A 108 24.73 -10.36 3.22
CA ASP A 108 26.05 -10.42 3.86
C ASP A 108 26.62 -11.86 3.84
N LEU A 109 25.77 -12.86 4.08
CA LEU A 109 26.18 -14.26 4.02
C LEU A 109 26.57 -14.70 2.61
N GLU A 110 25.81 -14.29 1.59
CA GLU A 110 26.13 -14.56 0.18
C GLU A 110 27.44 -13.89 -0.23
N GLU A 111 27.63 -12.61 0.09
CA GLU A 111 28.86 -11.87 -0.20
C GLU A 111 30.08 -12.55 0.44
N ARG A 112 29.95 -13.01 1.70
CA ARG A 112 31.02 -13.75 2.38
C ARG A 112 31.34 -15.08 1.72
N ARG A 113 30.34 -15.78 1.17
CA ARG A 113 30.56 -17.04 0.42
C ARG A 113 31.26 -16.76 -0.90
N GLU A 114 30.81 -15.77 -1.66
CA GLU A 114 31.44 -15.39 -2.92
C GLU A 114 32.89 -14.96 -2.73
N LYS A 115 33.17 -14.19 -1.68
CA LYS A 115 34.53 -13.78 -1.34
C LYS A 115 35.42 -14.99 -0.99
N ALA A 116 34.93 -15.93 -0.18
CA ALA A 116 35.66 -17.14 0.15
C ALA A 116 35.95 -18.01 -1.09
N GLU A 117 34.97 -18.17 -1.98
CA GLU A 117 35.16 -18.89 -3.24
C GLU A 117 36.14 -18.17 -4.18
N ALA A 118 36.12 -16.84 -4.20
CA ALA A 118 37.05 -16.05 -5.00
C ALA A 118 38.49 -16.16 -4.48
N GLU A 119 38.67 -16.15 -3.15
CA GLU A 119 39.96 -16.38 -2.50
C GLU A 119 40.48 -17.80 -2.79
N GLU A 120 39.64 -18.84 -2.65
CA GLU A 120 40.02 -20.22 -2.97
C GLU A 120 40.41 -20.39 -4.46
N LYS A 121 39.63 -19.81 -5.38
CA LYS A 121 39.95 -19.81 -6.82
C LYS A 121 41.23 -19.03 -7.13
N ALA A 122 41.54 -17.99 -6.37
CA ALA A 122 42.79 -17.23 -6.53
C ALA A 122 44.00 -18.04 -6.03
N GLU A 123 43.85 -18.79 -4.95
CA GLU A 123 44.88 -19.71 -4.44
C GLU A 123 45.14 -20.87 -5.41
N GLN A 124 44.09 -21.50 -5.97
CA GLN A 124 44.25 -22.60 -6.93
C GLN A 124 44.91 -22.19 -8.26
N LYS A 125 44.87 -20.89 -8.61
CA LYS A 125 45.48 -20.35 -9.84
C LYS A 125 46.93 -19.88 -9.64
N LYS A 126 47.45 -19.93 -8.42
CA LYS A 126 48.78 -19.42 -8.06
C LYS A 126 49.80 -20.56 -7.99
#